data_AF-A0A1M7YAE0-F1
#
_entry.id   AF-A0A1M7YAE0-F1
#
_cell.length_a   1.000
_cell.length_b   1.000
_cell.length_c   1.000
_cell.angle_alpha   90.00
_cell.angle_beta   90.00
_cell.angle_gamma   90.00
#
_symmetry.space_group_name_H-M   'P 1'
#
loop_
_entity.id
_entity.type
_entity.pdbx_description
1 polymer ?
#
loop_
_entity_poly.entity_id
_entity_poly.type
_entity_poly.pdbx_seq_one_letter_code
_entity_poly.pdbx_strand_id
1 'polypeptide(L)'
;MDGNTTPEVMAKEVSALNTFWLIQYLTDRHPSLDLQGMLDRLAKMFPCYVENLQSGVVEPVRLYHLQNPRYWFSHNFVKAFHDLILEQVPDPRLGYKIGSTLHKTQPVIRTTLGMALLGGHRVAMKISQEAAKYNRTKEYQIRKLEKGFVEIRIVHNPGIVINEFTMQWNAGCFAAYAKLAGANDITVDAICVDSGPTHSDEDKRSIWDFQIRYQEPNLLIRLG
;
A
#
# COMPACT_ATOMS: atom_id res chain seq x y z
N MET A 1 21.09 23.50 -29.89
CA MET A 1 21.89 23.11 -28.71
C MET A 1 20.89 22.80 -27.64
N ASP A 2 20.40 21.57 -27.63
CA ASP A 2 19.38 21.16 -26.67
C ASP A 2 20.11 20.96 -25.35
N GLY A 3 19.78 21.82 -24.38
CA GLY A 3 20.37 21.77 -23.05
C GLY A 3 20.22 20.36 -22.49
N ASN A 4 21.35 19.75 -22.14
CA ASN A 4 21.41 18.42 -21.56
C ASN A 4 20.88 18.49 -20.12
N THR A 5 19.56 18.66 -19.97
CA THR A 5 18.90 18.63 -18.67
C THR A 5 18.94 17.19 -18.18
N THR A 6 19.72 16.97 -17.12
CA THR A 6 19.73 15.70 -16.40
C THR A 6 18.28 15.30 -16.06
N PRO A 7 17.85 14.06 -16.37
CA PRO A 7 16.50 13.62 -16.05
C PRO A 7 16.21 13.82 -14.56
N GLU A 8 15.08 14.43 -14.23
CA GLU A 8 14.68 14.66 -12.84
C GLU A 8 14.23 13.34 -12.20
N VAL A 9 14.89 12.97 -11.09
CA VAL A 9 14.52 11.79 -10.29
C VAL A 9 13.22 12.07 -9.55
N MET A 10 12.28 11.13 -9.62
CA MET A 10 10.99 11.30 -8.96
C MET A 10 11.12 11.36 -7.42
N ALA A 11 10.17 12.05 -6.78
CA ALA A 11 10.09 12.13 -5.33
C ALA A 11 10.01 10.73 -4.69
N LYS A 12 10.71 10.55 -3.57
CA LYS A 12 10.77 9.26 -2.83
C LYS A 12 9.65 9.23 -1.78
N GLU A 13 8.43 8.88 -2.18
CA GLU A 13 7.22 9.02 -1.35
C GLU A 13 6.60 7.68 -0.93
N VAL A 14 6.51 6.73 -1.85
CA VAL A 14 5.92 5.41 -1.63
C VAL A 14 6.99 4.33 -1.83
N SER A 15 7.14 3.44 -0.85
CA SER A 15 8.12 2.34 -0.95
C SER A 15 7.72 1.33 -2.02
N ALA A 16 8.72 0.85 -2.75
CA ALA A 16 8.58 -0.24 -3.71
C ALA A 16 8.18 -1.57 -3.07
N LEU A 17 8.17 -1.71 -1.73
CA LEU A 17 7.63 -2.92 -1.10
C LEU A 17 6.14 -3.13 -1.47
N ASN A 18 5.37 -2.03 -1.61
CA ASN A 18 3.97 -2.10 -2.02
C ASN A 18 3.84 -2.55 -3.49
N THR A 19 4.64 -1.96 -4.39
CA THR A 19 4.64 -2.35 -5.81
C THR A 19 5.20 -3.75 -6.00
N PHE A 20 6.20 -4.16 -5.23
CA PHE A 20 6.77 -5.49 -5.26
C PHE A 20 5.69 -6.54 -5.04
N TRP A 21 4.89 -6.35 -3.98
CA TRP A 21 3.81 -7.26 -3.66
C TRP A 21 2.70 -7.24 -4.71
N LEU A 22 2.36 -6.05 -5.21
CA LEU A 22 1.42 -5.89 -6.32
C LEU A 22 1.87 -6.68 -7.54
N ILE A 23 3.13 -6.54 -7.97
CA ILE A 23 3.66 -7.25 -9.13
C ILE A 23 3.66 -8.77 -8.91
N GLN A 24 4.03 -9.24 -7.71
CA GLN A 24 3.95 -10.68 -7.39
C GLN A 24 2.53 -11.22 -7.51
N TYR A 25 1.54 -10.52 -6.96
CA TYR A 25 0.14 -10.92 -7.07
C TYR A 25 -0.33 -10.93 -8.52
N LEU A 26 -0.06 -9.85 -9.28
CA LEU A 26 -0.49 -9.74 -10.67
C LEU A 26 0.14 -10.81 -11.55
N THR A 27 1.41 -11.15 -11.32
CA THR A 27 2.10 -12.20 -12.08
C THR A 27 1.48 -13.58 -11.81
N ASP A 28 1.11 -13.87 -10.55
CA ASP A 28 0.47 -15.13 -10.15
C ASP A 28 -0.98 -15.24 -10.65
N ARG A 29 -1.76 -14.16 -10.54
CA ARG A 29 -3.22 -14.20 -10.75
C ARG A 29 -3.69 -13.64 -12.09
N HIS A 30 -2.87 -12.84 -12.73
CA HIS A 30 -3.17 -12.16 -13.99
C HIS A 30 -1.95 -12.23 -14.94
N PRO A 31 -1.46 -13.45 -15.26
CA PRO A 31 -0.21 -13.62 -16.03
C PRO A 31 -0.28 -13.05 -17.46
N SER A 32 -1.48 -12.76 -17.97
CA SER A 32 -1.70 -12.13 -19.27
C SER A 32 -1.52 -10.62 -19.28
N LEU A 33 -1.33 -9.97 -18.13
CA LEU A 33 -1.12 -8.52 -18.07
C LEU A 33 0.25 -8.14 -18.63
N ASP A 34 0.25 -7.21 -19.59
CA ASP A 34 1.47 -6.61 -20.11
C ASP A 34 1.98 -5.51 -19.17
N LEU A 35 2.64 -5.92 -18.08
CA LEU A 35 3.20 -5.00 -17.08
C LEU A 35 4.28 -4.09 -17.67
N GLN A 36 5.06 -4.57 -18.63
CA GLN A 36 6.08 -3.75 -19.29
C GLN A 36 5.42 -2.69 -20.17
N GLY A 37 4.42 -3.06 -20.97
CA GLY A 37 3.64 -2.11 -21.76
C GLY A 37 2.93 -1.05 -20.92
N MET A 38 2.47 -1.39 -19.71
CA MET A 38 1.96 -0.39 -18.75
C MET A 38 3.04 0.63 -18.33
N LEU A 39 4.26 0.18 -18.04
CA LEU A 39 5.37 1.07 -17.71
C LEU A 39 5.75 1.96 -18.90
N ASP A 40 5.75 1.41 -20.11
CA ASP A 40 6.01 2.18 -21.33
C ASP A 40 4.94 3.24 -21.59
N ARG A 41 3.67 2.97 -21.23
CA ARG A 41 2.58 3.96 -21.24
C ARG A 41 2.83 5.06 -20.21
N LEU A 42 3.19 4.72 -18.97
CA LEU A 42 3.50 5.69 -17.91
C LEU A 42 4.64 6.63 -18.29
N ALA A 43 5.71 6.10 -18.89
CA ALA A 43 6.85 6.89 -19.33
C ALA A 43 6.50 7.95 -20.39
N LYS A 44 5.38 7.78 -21.11
CA LYS A 44 4.84 8.77 -22.06
C LYS A 44 3.96 9.83 -21.40
N MET A 45 3.41 9.55 -20.21
CA MET A 45 2.53 10.47 -19.48
C MET A 45 3.33 11.51 -18.70
N PHE A 46 4.45 11.10 -18.09
CA PHE A 46 5.34 11.99 -17.35
C PHE A 46 6.73 11.34 -17.16
N PRO A 47 7.77 12.15 -16.86
CA PRO A 47 9.11 11.64 -16.55
C PRO A 47 9.08 10.62 -15.40
N CYS A 48 9.46 9.38 -15.69
CA CYS A 48 9.51 8.28 -14.72
C CYS A 48 10.95 7.83 -14.51
N TYR A 49 11.74 8.58 -13.75
CA TYR A 49 13.16 8.28 -13.52
C TYR A 49 13.46 7.97 -12.06
N VAL A 50 14.36 7.00 -11.84
CA VAL A 50 14.90 6.62 -10.54
C VAL A 50 16.41 6.57 -10.59
N GLU A 51 17.05 6.75 -9.44
CA GLU A 51 18.47 6.51 -9.28
C GLU A 51 18.71 5.01 -9.02
N ASN A 52 19.50 4.36 -9.87
CA ASN A 52 19.86 2.95 -9.70
C ASN A 52 20.63 2.75 -8.40
N LEU A 53 20.15 1.85 -7.54
CA LEU A 53 20.71 1.66 -6.19
C LEU A 53 22.12 1.05 -6.16
N GLN A 54 22.60 0.49 -7.28
CA GLN A 54 23.94 -0.10 -7.38
C GLN A 54 24.92 0.84 -8.07
N SER A 55 24.53 1.47 -9.17
CA SER A 55 25.41 2.31 -9.98
C SER A 55 25.33 3.81 -9.66
N GLY A 56 24.26 4.27 -8.99
CA GLY A 56 23.97 5.69 -8.78
C GLY A 56 23.51 6.42 -10.05
N VAL A 57 23.36 5.71 -11.18
CA VAL A 57 22.95 6.31 -12.46
C VAL A 57 21.44 6.53 -12.48
N VAL A 58 21.01 7.69 -12.94
CA VAL A 58 19.59 7.98 -13.17
C VAL A 58 19.12 7.28 -14.43
N GLU A 59 18.07 6.47 -14.32
CA GLU A 59 17.52 5.69 -15.42
C GLU A 59 15.98 5.63 -15.38
N PRO A 60 15.33 5.35 -16.52
CA PRO A 60 13.89 5.14 -16.55
C PRO A 60 13.44 3.99 -15.64
N VAL A 61 12.25 4.12 -15.06
CA VAL A 61 11.63 3.02 -14.32
C VAL A 61 11.41 1.82 -15.26
N ARG A 62 11.69 0.62 -14.74
CA ARG A 62 11.64 -0.66 -15.44
C ARG A 62 11.06 -1.69 -14.48
N LEU A 63 10.58 -2.82 -14.98
CA LEU A 63 9.89 -3.81 -14.15
C LEU A 63 10.73 -4.29 -12.95
N TYR A 64 12.04 -4.48 -13.12
CA TYR A 64 12.91 -4.90 -12.02
C TYR A 64 13.02 -3.86 -10.89
N HIS A 65 12.76 -2.58 -11.14
CA HIS A 65 12.68 -1.56 -10.10
C HIS A 65 11.47 -1.80 -9.20
N LEU A 66 10.31 -2.12 -9.79
CA LEU A 66 9.08 -2.43 -9.06
C LEU A 66 9.21 -3.75 -8.29
N GLN A 67 10.06 -4.66 -8.76
CA GLN A 67 10.38 -5.95 -8.14
C GLN A 67 11.54 -5.87 -7.12
N ASN A 68 12.03 -4.68 -6.79
CA ASN A 68 13.05 -4.51 -5.76
C ASN A 68 12.51 -3.60 -4.65
N PRO A 69 12.25 -4.13 -3.44
CA PRO A 69 11.56 -3.40 -2.36
C PRO A 69 12.37 -2.23 -1.78
N ARG A 70 13.64 -2.07 -2.19
CA ARG A 70 14.50 -0.96 -1.74
C ARG A 70 14.26 0.34 -2.51
N TYR A 71 13.60 0.28 -3.67
CA TYR A 71 13.25 1.48 -4.43
C TYR A 71 12.13 2.28 -3.75
N TRP A 72 12.01 3.53 -4.17
CA TRP A 72 10.95 4.46 -3.77
C TRP A 72 10.46 5.17 -5.01
N PHE A 73 9.16 5.44 -5.04
CA PHE A 73 8.49 6.07 -6.16
C PHE A 73 7.66 7.26 -5.71
N SER A 74 7.34 8.16 -6.64
CA SER A 74 6.38 9.22 -6.36
C SER A 74 4.96 8.64 -6.24
N HIS A 75 4.13 9.31 -5.47
CA HIS A 75 2.71 9.00 -5.35
C HIS A 75 2.01 9.06 -6.70
N ASN A 76 2.31 10.07 -7.52
CA ASN A 76 1.73 10.23 -8.86
C ASN A 76 2.04 9.04 -9.76
N PHE A 77 3.29 8.53 -9.73
CA PHE A 77 3.66 7.32 -10.45
C PHE A 77 2.83 6.12 -9.99
N VAL A 78 2.76 5.87 -8.68
CA VAL A 78 2.03 4.71 -8.12
C VAL A 78 0.54 4.80 -8.40
N LYS A 79 -0.08 5.98 -8.25
CA LYS A 79 -1.49 6.20 -8.57
C LYS A 79 -1.78 5.91 -10.03
N ALA A 80 -1.01 6.50 -10.96
CA ALA A 80 -1.21 6.28 -12.38
C ALA A 80 -1.01 4.80 -12.76
N PHE A 81 -0.06 4.11 -12.12
CA PHE A 81 0.12 2.67 -12.32
C PHE A 81 -1.10 1.87 -11.85
N HIS A 82 -1.68 2.20 -10.69
CA HIS A 82 -2.93 1.58 -10.22
C HIS A 82 -4.09 1.83 -11.19
N ASP A 83 -4.21 3.04 -11.74
CA ASP A 83 -5.28 3.38 -12.68
C ASP A 83 -5.16 2.52 -13.96
N LEU A 84 -3.94 2.34 -14.51
CA LEU A 84 -3.70 1.46 -15.66
C LEU A 84 -3.98 -0.02 -15.37
N ILE A 85 -3.73 -0.47 -14.14
CA ILE A 85 -4.07 -1.84 -13.73
C ILE A 85 -5.59 -2.02 -13.70
N LEU A 86 -6.32 -1.05 -13.15
CA LEU A 86 -7.79 -1.10 -13.10
C LEU A 86 -8.44 -1.03 -14.48
N GLU A 87 -7.84 -0.35 -15.45
CA GLU A 87 -8.29 -0.39 -16.85
C GLU A 87 -8.30 -1.82 -17.43
N GLN A 88 -7.32 -2.65 -17.04
CA GLN A 88 -7.16 -4.01 -17.57
C GLN A 88 -7.77 -5.09 -16.67
N VAL A 89 -7.93 -4.81 -15.38
CA VAL A 89 -8.54 -5.69 -14.40
C VAL A 89 -9.66 -4.93 -13.69
N PRO A 90 -10.87 -4.87 -14.29
CA PRO A 90 -12.01 -4.11 -13.76
C PRO A 90 -12.68 -4.87 -12.60
N ASP A 91 -11.91 -5.17 -11.55
CA ASP A 91 -12.39 -5.78 -10.32
C ASP A 91 -12.37 -4.72 -9.20
N PRO A 92 -13.55 -4.25 -8.73
CA PRO A 92 -13.61 -3.22 -7.69
C PRO A 92 -13.01 -3.68 -6.35
N ARG A 93 -12.84 -4.99 -6.16
CA ARG A 93 -12.22 -5.57 -4.95
C ARG A 93 -10.76 -5.94 -5.15
N LEU A 94 -10.14 -5.61 -6.29
CA LEU A 94 -8.77 -6.00 -6.60
C LEU A 94 -7.78 -5.52 -5.53
N GLY A 95 -7.85 -4.23 -5.15
CA GLY A 95 -6.99 -3.66 -4.11
C GLY A 95 -7.11 -4.44 -2.80
N TYR A 96 -8.33 -4.74 -2.35
CA TYR A 96 -8.58 -5.53 -1.15
C TYR A 96 -7.99 -6.94 -1.26
N LYS A 97 -8.22 -7.63 -2.40
CA LYS A 97 -7.70 -8.97 -2.64
C LYS A 97 -6.16 -9.00 -2.54
N ILE A 98 -5.47 -8.04 -3.14
CA ILE A 98 -4.01 -7.97 -3.09
C ILE A 98 -3.51 -7.61 -1.69
N GLY A 99 -4.09 -6.59 -1.05
CA GLY A 99 -3.74 -6.21 0.32
C GLY A 99 -3.94 -7.36 1.31
N SER A 100 -5.02 -8.15 1.13
CA SER A 100 -5.34 -9.29 1.99
C SER A 100 -4.30 -10.40 1.95
N THR A 101 -3.47 -10.45 0.90
CA THR A 101 -2.41 -11.45 0.75
C THR A 101 -1.06 -10.97 1.28
N LEU A 102 -0.91 -9.71 1.71
CA LEU A 102 0.36 -9.13 2.17
C LEU A 102 1.03 -9.92 3.30
N HIS A 103 0.24 -10.65 4.10
CA HIS A 103 0.73 -11.54 5.15
C HIS A 103 1.71 -12.61 4.67
N LYS A 104 1.77 -12.88 3.36
CA LYS A 104 2.72 -13.82 2.76
C LYS A 104 4.11 -13.23 2.54
N THR A 105 4.30 -11.92 2.75
CA THR A 105 5.60 -11.26 2.56
C THR A 105 6.53 -11.49 3.75
N GLN A 106 7.80 -11.80 3.47
CA GLN A 106 8.82 -12.04 4.51
C GLN A 106 8.98 -10.88 5.52
N PRO A 107 9.00 -9.59 5.13
CA PRO A 107 9.08 -8.49 6.08
C PRO A 107 7.91 -8.46 7.07
N VAL A 108 6.69 -8.73 6.59
CA VAL A 108 5.50 -8.76 7.45
C VAL A 108 5.52 -9.98 8.36
N ILE A 109 5.88 -11.17 7.85
CA ILE A 109 6.00 -12.39 8.65
C ILE A 109 6.96 -12.17 9.82
N ARG A 110 8.12 -11.56 9.57
CA ARG A 110 9.12 -11.27 10.62
C ARG A 110 8.59 -10.35 11.70
N THR A 111 7.86 -9.30 11.33
CA THR A 111 7.26 -8.40 12.32
C THR A 111 6.11 -9.07 13.08
N THR A 112 5.51 -10.13 12.54
CA THR A 112 4.38 -10.85 13.16
C THR A 112 4.78 -11.99 14.10
N LEU A 113 6.05 -12.42 14.09
CA LEU A 113 6.55 -13.43 15.03
C LEU A 113 6.38 -12.93 16.47
N GLY A 114 5.54 -13.62 17.24
CA GLY A 114 5.19 -13.26 18.62
C GLY A 114 4.07 -12.24 18.77
N MET A 115 3.56 -11.63 17.69
CA MET A 115 2.47 -10.64 17.78
C MET A 115 1.14 -11.23 18.29
N ALA A 116 0.85 -12.49 17.96
CA ALA A 116 -0.34 -13.18 18.47
C ALA A 116 -0.39 -13.27 20.02
N LEU A 117 0.75 -13.14 20.69
CA LEU A 117 0.85 -13.14 22.16
C LEU A 117 0.64 -11.76 22.78
N LEU A 118 0.64 -10.69 21.97
CA LEU A 118 0.60 -9.30 22.44
C LEU A 118 -0.83 -8.75 22.57
N GLY A 119 -1.84 -9.49 22.11
CA GLY A 119 -3.24 -9.07 22.07
C GLY A 119 -3.54 -8.04 20.97
N GLY A 120 -4.80 -7.96 20.49
CA GLY A 120 -5.20 -7.13 19.35
C GLY A 120 -4.77 -5.66 19.46
N HIS A 121 -4.77 -5.10 20.67
CA HIS A 121 -4.35 -3.72 20.96
C HIS A 121 -2.91 -3.42 20.51
N ARG A 122 -1.95 -4.25 20.92
CA ARG A 122 -0.52 -4.03 20.60
C ARG A 122 -0.23 -4.30 19.13
N VAL A 123 -0.96 -5.24 18.52
CA VAL A 123 -0.83 -5.54 17.10
C VAL A 123 -1.29 -4.36 16.26
N ALA A 124 -2.46 -3.78 16.54
CA ALA A 124 -2.97 -2.59 15.84
C ALA A 124 -2.01 -1.40 15.88
N MET A 125 -1.43 -1.12 17.05
CA MET A 125 -0.40 -0.08 17.21
C MET A 125 0.86 -0.40 16.41
N LYS A 126 1.35 -1.63 16.49
CA LYS A 126 2.57 -2.04 15.78
C LYS A 126 2.40 -1.99 14.27
N ILE A 127 1.26 -2.44 13.75
CA ILE A 127 0.94 -2.38 12.31
C ILE A 127 0.98 -0.94 11.81
N SER A 128 0.33 -0.03 12.53
CA SER A 128 0.29 1.39 12.15
C SER A 128 1.69 1.98 12.08
N GLN A 129 2.54 1.65 13.06
CA GLN A 129 3.94 2.07 13.10
C GLN A 129 4.78 1.45 11.97
N GLU A 130 4.58 0.17 11.65
CA GLU A 130 5.32 -0.49 10.58
C GLU A 130 4.88 0.02 9.21
N ALA A 131 3.58 0.22 8.99
CA ALA A 131 3.05 0.76 7.74
C ALA A 131 3.59 2.17 7.44
N ALA A 132 3.73 3.01 8.48
CA ALA A 132 4.30 4.36 8.39
C ALA A 132 5.76 4.37 7.87
N LYS A 133 6.52 3.28 8.01
CA LYS A 133 7.90 3.20 7.49
C LYS A 133 7.98 3.11 5.97
N TYR A 134 6.91 2.65 5.33
CA TYR A 134 6.88 2.34 3.89
C TYR A 134 6.09 3.37 3.07
N ASN A 135 5.60 4.43 3.71
CA ASN A 135 4.82 5.47 3.05
C ASN A 135 5.05 6.81 3.77
N ARG A 136 5.41 7.84 2.99
CA ARG A 136 5.65 9.21 3.48
C ARG A 136 4.53 10.18 3.13
N THR A 137 3.42 9.66 2.61
CA THR A 137 2.29 10.43 2.07
C THR A 137 1.10 10.49 3.01
N LYS A 138 1.18 9.87 4.19
CA LYS A 138 0.08 9.79 5.16
C LYS A 138 0.53 9.44 6.57
N GLU A 139 -0.38 9.70 7.50
CA GLU A 139 -0.29 9.32 8.90
C GLU A 139 -1.42 8.38 9.28
N TYR A 140 -1.15 7.48 10.22
CA TYR A 140 -2.11 6.55 10.79
C TYR A 140 -2.42 6.96 12.23
N GLN A 141 -3.71 7.03 12.58
CA GLN A 141 -4.16 7.37 13.92
C GLN A 141 -5.16 6.32 14.40
N ILE A 142 -4.91 5.70 15.54
CA ILE A 142 -5.92 4.85 16.18
C ILE A 142 -6.94 5.76 16.86
N ARG A 143 -8.18 5.74 16.38
CA ARG A 143 -9.29 6.55 16.90
C ARG A 143 -10.02 5.85 18.03
N LYS A 144 -10.21 4.53 17.88
CA LYS A 144 -10.95 3.71 18.83
C LYS A 144 -10.36 2.30 18.88
N LEU A 145 -10.32 1.74 20.08
CA LEU A 145 -9.73 0.43 20.33
C LEU A 145 -10.46 -0.29 21.46
N GLU A 146 -11.26 -1.27 21.09
CA GLU A 146 -12.11 -2.06 21.98
C GLU A 146 -11.94 -3.55 21.67
N LYS A 147 -12.45 -4.43 22.52
CA LYS A 147 -12.43 -5.87 22.26
C LYS A 147 -13.18 -6.18 20.97
N GLY A 148 -12.51 -6.83 20.01
CA GLY A 148 -13.09 -7.17 18.70
C GLY A 148 -13.33 -5.98 17.77
N PHE A 149 -12.81 -4.79 18.07
CA PHE A 149 -13.02 -3.60 17.26
C PHE A 149 -11.81 -2.64 17.30
N VAL A 150 -11.33 -2.24 16.13
CA VAL A 150 -10.35 -1.15 15.97
C VAL A 150 -10.86 -0.16 14.94
N GLU A 151 -10.72 1.13 15.21
CA GLU A 151 -10.91 2.20 14.23
C GLU A 151 -9.58 2.89 13.96
N ILE A 152 -9.13 2.86 12.70
CA ILE A 152 -7.91 3.51 12.24
C ILE A 152 -8.28 4.62 11.27
N ARG A 153 -7.86 5.85 11.56
CA ARG A 153 -7.91 6.96 10.62
C ARG A 153 -6.61 7.04 9.84
N ILE A 154 -6.72 7.21 8.54
CA ILE A 154 -5.62 7.59 7.66
C ILE A 154 -5.83 9.05 7.25
N VAL A 155 -4.85 9.89 7.50
CA VAL A 155 -4.81 11.29 7.03
C VAL A 155 -3.68 11.41 6.01
N HIS A 156 -4.00 11.69 4.76
CA HIS A 156 -3.00 11.91 3.73
C HIS A 156 -2.44 13.34 3.81
N ASN A 157 -1.17 13.49 3.41
CA ASN A 157 -0.54 14.79 3.27
C ASN A 157 -1.26 15.63 2.20
N PRO A 158 -1.14 16.96 2.23
CA PRO A 158 -1.68 17.82 1.18
C PRO A 158 -1.23 17.41 -0.22
N GLY A 159 -2.10 17.56 -1.22
CA GLY A 159 -1.82 17.24 -2.63
C GLY A 159 -1.83 15.73 -2.96
N ILE A 160 -2.03 14.84 -1.99
CA ILE A 160 -2.08 13.39 -2.24
C ILE A 160 -3.46 12.97 -2.72
N VAL A 161 -3.59 12.77 -4.04
CA VAL A 161 -4.83 12.33 -4.69
C VAL A 161 -5.01 10.81 -4.54
N ILE A 162 -6.03 10.37 -3.83
CA ILE A 162 -6.27 8.96 -3.53
C ILE A 162 -7.38 8.40 -4.43
N ASN A 163 -7.16 7.19 -4.94
CA ASN A 163 -8.20 6.42 -5.63
C ASN A 163 -8.76 5.32 -4.72
N GLU A 164 -9.95 4.81 -5.08
CA GLU A 164 -10.63 3.75 -4.34
C GLU A 164 -9.76 2.48 -4.21
N PHE A 165 -9.00 2.14 -5.26
CA PHE A 165 -8.05 1.01 -5.22
C PHE A 165 -7.09 1.11 -4.03
N THR A 166 -6.53 2.28 -3.79
CA THR A 166 -5.57 2.49 -2.69
C THR A 166 -6.26 2.31 -1.34
N MET A 167 -7.51 2.71 -1.18
CA MET A 167 -8.25 2.52 0.06
C MET A 167 -8.64 1.05 0.27
N GLN A 168 -9.10 0.37 -0.78
CA GLN A 168 -9.33 -1.08 -0.77
C GLN A 168 -8.04 -1.85 -0.43
N TRP A 169 -6.89 -1.42 -0.95
CA TRP A 169 -5.59 -1.98 -0.59
C TRP A 169 -5.31 -1.86 0.91
N ASN A 170 -5.50 -0.67 1.50
CA ASN A 170 -5.31 -0.50 2.95
C ASN A 170 -6.28 -1.37 3.75
N ALA A 171 -7.55 -1.46 3.34
CA ALA A 171 -8.52 -2.34 3.98
C ALA A 171 -8.09 -3.82 3.93
N GLY A 172 -7.60 -4.28 2.77
CA GLY A 172 -7.03 -5.62 2.62
C GLY A 172 -5.82 -5.85 3.52
N CYS A 173 -4.90 -4.88 3.60
CA CYS A 173 -3.74 -4.96 4.50
C CYS A 173 -4.17 -5.09 5.96
N PHE A 174 -5.11 -4.27 6.43
CA PHE A 174 -5.62 -4.36 7.79
C PHE A 174 -6.25 -5.72 8.08
N ALA A 175 -7.02 -6.27 7.14
CA ALA A 175 -7.55 -7.63 7.26
C ALA A 175 -6.44 -8.68 7.35
N ALA A 176 -5.40 -8.58 6.51
CA ALA A 176 -4.25 -9.48 6.53
C ALA A 176 -3.53 -9.45 7.89
N TYR A 177 -3.32 -8.26 8.44
CA TYR A 177 -2.65 -8.11 9.72
C TYR A 177 -3.50 -8.60 10.91
N ALA A 178 -4.81 -8.35 10.91
CA ALA A 178 -5.71 -8.90 11.91
C ALA A 178 -5.68 -10.44 11.88
N LYS A 179 -5.66 -11.04 10.68
CA LYS A 179 -5.53 -12.50 10.51
C LYS A 179 -4.20 -13.02 11.07
N LEU A 180 -3.11 -12.31 10.84
CA LEU A 180 -1.80 -12.65 11.40
C LEU A 180 -1.75 -12.55 12.94
N ALA A 181 -2.56 -11.67 13.52
CA ALA A 181 -2.75 -11.59 14.97
C ALA A 181 -3.57 -12.77 15.53
N GLY A 182 -4.10 -13.64 14.68
CA GLY A 182 -4.94 -14.79 15.06
C GLY A 182 -6.43 -14.47 15.12
N ALA A 183 -6.85 -13.27 14.70
CA ALA A 183 -8.26 -12.92 14.66
C ALA A 183 -9.00 -13.70 13.56
N ASN A 184 -10.29 -13.96 13.80
CA ASN A 184 -11.21 -14.59 12.85
C ASN A 184 -12.36 -13.63 12.50
N ASP A 185 -13.16 -13.99 11.49
CA ASP A 185 -14.36 -13.26 11.07
C ASP A 185 -14.12 -11.75 10.90
N ILE A 186 -13.04 -11.43 10.19
CA ILE A 186 -12.55 -10.06 10.06
C ILE A 186 -13.36 -9.34 8.98
N THR A 187 -13.97 -8.21 9.33
CA THR A 187 -14.54 -7.25 8.39
C THR A 187 -13.80 -5.93 8.48
N VAL A 188 -13.65 -5.25 7.34
CA VAL A 188 -13.01 -3.94 7.27
C VAL A 188 -13.85 -3.04 6.40
N ASP A 189 -14.47 -2.04 7.02
CA ASP A 189 -15.27 -1.03 6.34
C ASP A 189 -14.42 0.25 6.18
N ALA A 190 -14.27 0.73 4.95
CA ALA A 190 -13.57 1.96 4.63
C ALA A 190 -14.59 3.09 4.42
N ILE A 191 -14.48 4.15 5.21
CA ILE A 191 -15.40 5.29 5.23
C ILE A 191 -14.62 6.53 4.81
N CYS A 192 -15.03 7.14 3.69
CA CYS A 192 -14.49 8.42 3.26
C CYS A 192 -15.04 9.53 4.15
N VAL A 193 -14.17 10.19 4.93
CA VAL A 193 -14.53 11.35 5.76
C VAL A 193 -14.36 12.64 4.97
N ASP A 194 -13.25 12.72 4.23
CA ASP A 194 -12.95 13.81 3.30
C ASP A 194 -12.22 13.20 2.10
N SER A 195 -12.75 13.37 0.89
CA SER A 195 -12.11 12.85 -0.32
C SER A 195 -10.76 13.52 -0.59
N GLY A 196 -10.57 14.75 -0.08
CA GLY A 196 -9.35 15.52 -0.25
C GLY A 196 -9.21 16.11 -1.66
N PRO A 197 -7.97 16.23 -2.17
CA PRO A 197 -7.69 16.94 -3.41
C PRO A 197 -8.10 16.12 -4.65
N THR A 198 -8.58 16.80 -5.69
CA THR A 198 -8.78 16.20 -7.03
C THR A 198 -7.54 16.34 -7.91
N HIS A 199 -6.73 17.37 -7.65
CA HIS A 199 -5.45 17.63 -8.29
C HIS A 199 -4.32 17.80 -7.26
N SER A 200 -3.09 17.45 -7.64
CA SER A 200 -1.96 17.42 -6.69
C SER A 200 -1.48 18.79 -6.20
N ASP A 201 -1.90 19.87 -6.84
CA ASP A 201 -1.61 21.26 -6.47
C ASP A 201 -2.56 21.83 -5.40
N GLU A 202 -3.63 21.11 -5.07
CA GLU A 202 -4.57 21.52 -4.03
C GLU A 202 -4.01 21.25 -2.62
N ASP A 203 -4.04 22.26 -1.74
CA ASP A 203 -3.69 22.15 -0.31
C ASP A 203 -4.84 21.53 0.53
N LYS A 204 -5.41 20.44 0.04
CA LYS A 204 -6.43 19.64 0.74
C LYS A 204 -5.86 18.29 1.14
N ARG A 205 -6.44 17.70 2.20
CA ARG A 205 -6.04 16.38 2.71
C ARG A 205 -7.17 15.38 2.52
N SER A 206 -6.83 14.16 2.11
CA SER A 206 -7.78 13.05 2.05
C SER A 206 -7.80 12.31 3.39
N ILE A 207 -8.99 12.14 3.98
CA ILE A 207 -9.19 11.52 5.30
C ILE A 207 -10.14 10.34 5.19
N TRP A 208 -9.70 9.19 5.69
CA TRP A 208 -10.45 7.94 5.66
C TRP A 208 -10.42 7.25 7.01
N ASP A 209 -11.56 6.76 7.44
CA ASP A 209 -11.69 5.91 8.62
C ASP A 209 -11.88 4.45 8.21
N PHE A 210 -11.17 3.56 8.89
CA PHE A 210 -11.23 2.12 8.69
C PHE A 210 -11.75 1.47 9.96
N GLN A 211 -12.95 0.92 9.88
CA GLN A 211 -13.57 0.18 10.97
C GLN A 211 -13.29 -1.31 10.80
N ILE A 212 -12.46 -1.85 11.68
CA ILE A 212 -12.00 -3.24 11.66
C ILE A 212 -12.73 -3.98 12.76
N ARG A 213 -13.64 -4.89 12.40
CA ARG A 213 -14.34 -5.78 13.34
C ARG A 213 -13.77 -7.16 13.21
N TYR A 214 -13.63 -7.86 14.33
CA TYR A 214 -13.03 -9.19 14.35
C TYR A 214 -13.42 -9.98 15.60
N GLN A 215 -13.35 -11.30 15.51
CA GLN A 215 -13.40 -12.18 16.66
C GLN A 215 -11.98 -12.40 17.21
N GLU A 216 -11.79 -12.16 18.51
CA GLU A 216 -10.51 -12.42 19.19
C GLU A 216 -10.09 -13.90 19.05
N PRO A 217 -8.79 -14.20 18.96
CA PRO A 217 -8.32 -15.58 18.97
C PRO A 217 -8.77 -16.30 20.24
N ASN A 218 -9.35 -17.50 20.07
CA ASN A 218 -9.56 -18.44 21.18
C ASN A 218 -8.20 -19.06 21.57
N LEU A 219 -7.40 -18.33 22.35
CA LEU A 219 -6.05 -18.74 22.76
C LEU A 219 -6.03 -20.08 23.54
N LEU A 220 -7.16 -20.48 24.13
CA LEU A 220 -7.30 -21.73 24.89
C LEU A 220 -7.45 -23.00 24.03
N ILE A 221 -7.74 -22.89 22.72
CA ILE A 221 -7.90 -24.07 21.84
C ILE A 221 -6.58 -24.47 21.16
N ARG A 222 -5.54 -23.61 21.19
CA ARG A 222 -4.24 -23.90 20.55
C ARG A 222 -3.21 -24.61 21.44
N LEU A 223 -3.55 -24.87 22.70
CA LEU A 223 -2.70 -25.58 23.67
C LEU A 223 -3.31 -26.90 24.15
N GLY A 224 -4.40 -27.36 23.52
CA GLY A 224 -5.02 -28.66 23.76
C GLY A 224 -4.79 -29.62 22.61
#